data_AF-A0A8T5Z876-F1
#
_entry.id   AF-A0A8T5Z876-F1
#
_cell.length_a   1.000
_cell.length_b   1.000
_cell.length_c   1.000
_cell.angle_alpha   90.00
_cell.angle_beta   90.00
_cell.angle_gamma   90.00
#
_symmetry.space_group_name_H-M   'P 1'
#
loop_
_entity.id
_entity.type
_entity.pdbx_description
1 polymer ?
#
loop_
_entity_poly.entity_id
_entity_poly.type
_entity_poly.pdbx_seq_one_letter_code
_entity_poly.pdbx_strand_id
1 'polypeptide(L)'
;HNPDSKEVMRDEPWDLMLCGHTHGGQLRVPLVGEPFAPVEDKRYVAGLNAFGERHIYTTRGVGSLYGLRLNCRPEVTMLELV
;
A
#
# COMPACT_ATOMS: atom_id res chain seq x y z
N HIS A 1 0.97 -9.51 -1.60
CA HIS A 1 0.52 -8.63 -2.72
C HIS A 1 -0.49 -7.59 -2.22
N ASN A 2 -1.58 -8.00 -1.57
CA ASN A 2 -2.56 -7.09 -0.95
C ASN A 2 -2.23 -6.89 0.55
N PRO A 3 -2.20 -5.65 1.07
CA PRO A 3 -1.94 -5.39 2.49
C PRO A 3 -3.01 -5.92 3.46
N ASP A 4 -4.23 -6.21 3.01
CA ASP A 4 -5.27 -6.79 3.88
C ASP A 4 -4.97 -8.23 4.29
N SER A 5 -4.09 -8.92 3.55
CA SER A 5 -3.57 -10.24 3.96
C SER A 5 -2.82 -10.20 5.29
N LYS A 6 -2.45 -9.03 5.83
CA LYS A 6 -1.88 -8.86 7.17
C LYS A 6 -2.71 -9.51 8.28
N GLU A 7 -4.04 -9.54 8.12
CA GLU A 7 -4.94 -10.12 9.12
C GLU A 7 -4.89 -11.65 9.12
N VAL A 8 -4.83 -12.24 7.92
CA VAL A 8 -4.69 -13.69 7.76
C VAL A 8 -3.30 -14.16 8.19
N MET A 9 -2.27 -13.34 7.93
CA MET A 9 -0.88 -13.63 8.27
C MET A 9 -0.52 -13.18 9.69
N ARG A 10 -1.48 -12.79 10.53
CA ARG A 10 -1.22 -12.17 11.83
C ARG A 10 -0.37 -13.08 12.73
N ASP A 11 -0.68 -14.36 12.77
CA ASP A 11 -0.03 -15.33 13.66
C ASP A 11 1.20 -16.01 13.01
N GLU A 12 1.47 -15.73 11.74
CA GLU A 12 2.65 -16.23 11.04
C GLU A 12 3.90 -15.39 11.38
N PRO A 13 5.10 -15.99 11.37
CA PRO A 13 6.34 -15.27 11.63
C PRO A 13 6.74 -14.42 10.41
N TRP A 14 6.76 -13.09 10.59
CA TRP A 14 7.31 -12.14 9.62
C TRP A 14 7.61 -10.79 10.28
N ASP A 15 8.57 -10.06 9.72
CA ASP A 15 8.97 -8.72 10.19
C ASP A 15 8.58 -7.60 9.21
N LEU A 16 8.59 -7.92 7.91
CA LEU A 16 8.27 -7.01 6.82
C LEU A 16 7.36 -7.66 5.79
N MET A 17 6.23 -7.02 5.49
CA MET A 17 5.34 -7.40 4.39
C MET A 17 5.48 -6.41 3.23
N LEU A 18 5.81 -6.93 2.04
CA LEU A 18 5.88 -6.14 0.80
C LEU A 18 4.61 -6.30 -0.02
N CYS A 19 3.96 -5.18 -0.30
CA CYS A 19 2.66 -5.10 -0.94
C CYS A 19 2.66 -4.16 -2.14
N GLY A 20 1.67 -4.39 -3.00
CA GLY A 20 1.25 -3.51 -4.09
C GLY A 20 -0.26 -3.50 -4.08
N HIS A 21 -0.89 -3.92 -5.18
CA HIS A 21 -2.34 -4.09 -5.33
C HIS A 21 -3.17 -2.80 -5.34
N THR A 22 -2.83 -1.83 -4.50
CA THR A 22 -3.63 -0.63 -4.28
C THR A 22 -3.51 0.37 -5.42
N HIS A 23 -2.41 0.32 -6.19
CA HIS A 23 -1.99 1.36 -7.14
C HIS A 23 -1.95 2.77 -6.50
N GLY A 24 -1.76 2.84 -5.17
CA GLY A 24 -1.90 4.08 -4.39
C GLY A 24 -3.29 4.71 -4.46
N GLY A 25 -4.33 3.92 -4.76
CA GLY A 25 -5.71 4.38 -4.96
C GLY A 25 -6.00 5.02 -6.31
N GLN A 26 -4.97 5.32 -7.13
CA GLN A 26 -5.01 6.06 -8.41
C GLN A 26 -5.57 7.50 -8.34
N LEU A 27 -6.55 7.77 -7.48
CA LEU A 27 -7.09 9.09 -7.16
C LEU A 27 -6.96 9.35 -5.66
N ARG A 28 -6.15 10.35 -5.30
CA ARG A 28 -6.03 10.83 -3.93
C ARG A 28 -6.70 12.20 -3.81
N VAL A 29 -7.86 12.24 -3.16
CA VAL A 29 -8.64 13.46 -2.97
C VAL A 29 -8.14 14.18 -1.72
N PRO A 30 -7.83 15.50 -1.80
CA PRO A 30 -7.46 16.27 -0.62
C PRO A 30 -8.51 16.13 0.49
N LEU A 31 -8.06 15.94 1.73
CA LEU A 31 -8.88 15.74 2.95
C LEU A 31 -9.71 14.45 3.02
N VAL A 32 -9.95 13.75 1.90
CA VAL A 32 -10.76 12.52 1.84
C VAL A 32 -9.89 11.26 1.72
N GLY A 33 -8.70 11.36 1.12
CA GLY A 33 -7.79 10.22 0.91
C GLY A 33 -8.10 9.45 -0.38
N GLU A 34 -8.05 8.11 -0.32
CA GLU A 34 -8.12 7.20 -1.47
C GLU A 34 -9.43 6.38 -1.50
N PRO A 35 -10.58 7.00 -1.86
CA PRO A 35 -11.90 6.40 -1.73
C PRO A 35 -12.03 5.07 -2.50
N PHE A 36 -11.39 4.99 -3.66
CA PHE A 36 -11.47 3.85 -4.57
C PHE A 36 -10.33 2.83 -4.41
N ALA A 37 -9.43 2.99 -3.42
CA ALA A 37 -8.39 1.99 -3.22
C ALA A 37 -9.01 0.61 -2.91
N PRO A 38 -8.61 -0.47 -3.61
CA PRO A 38 -9.23 -1.79 -3.51
C PRO A 38 -8.75 -2.56 -2.27
N VAL A 39 -8.89 -1.95 -1.09
CA VAL A 39 -8.51 -2.49 0.21
C VAL A 39 -9.50 -2.03 1.27
N GLU A 40 -9.72 -2.87 2.27
CA GLU A 40 -10.56 -2.58 3.43
C GLU A 40 -9.86 -1.58 4.36
N ASP A 41 -8.58 -1.81 4.66
CA ASP A 41 -7.83 -0.94 5.57
C ASP A 41 -7.03 0.14 4.82
N LYS A 42 -7.63 1.33 4.76
CA LYS A 42 -7.06 2.48 4.04
C LYS A 42 -5.74 2.99 4.61
N ARG A 43 -5.36 2.58 5.83
CA ARG A 43 -4.06 2.95 6.43
C ARG A 43 -2.87 2.39 5.66
N TYR A 44 -3.07 1.31 4.90
CA TYR A 44 -2.01 0.59 4.21
C TYR A 44 -2.03 0.78 2.69
N VAL A 45 -2.69 1.84 2.18
CA VAL A 45 -2.81 2.11 0.75
C VAL A 45 -1.46 2.36 0.09
N ALA A 46 -0.53 3.04 0.76
CA ALA A 46 0.79 3.31 0.24
C ALA A 46 1.80 3.59 1.36
N GLY A 47 3.09 3.43 1.05
CA GLY A 47 4.19 3.78 1.94
C GLY A 47 4.50 2.71 2.99
N LEU A 48 5.42 3.05 3.89
CA LEU A 48 5.82 2.24 5.04
C LEU A 48 4.89 2.54 6.21
N ASN A 49 4.22 1.51 6.71
CA ASN A 49 3.26 1.61 7.80
C ASN A 49 3.55 0.56 8.86
N ALA A 50 3.34 0.91 10.13
CA ALA A 50 3.50 -0.02 11.24
C ALA A 50 2.31 -0.99 11.34
N PHE A 51 2.59 -2.22 11.79
CA PHE A 51 1.61 -3.22 12.20
C PHE A 51 2.13 -3.91 13.47
N GLY A 52 1.84 -3.31 14.62
CA GLY A 52 2.51 -3.68 15.87
C GLY A 52 4.01 -3.37 15.79
N GLU A 53 4.84 -4.36 16.11
CA GLU A 53 6.31 -4.28 15.97
C GLU A 53 6.81 -4.58 14.55
N ARG A 54 5.90 -4.94 13.64
CA ARG A 54 6.21 -5.31 12.26
C ARG A 54 5.93 -4.15 11.30
N HIS A 55 6.41 -4.28 10.08
CA HIS A 55 6.27 -3.25 9.05
C HIS A 55 5.56 -3.78 7.80
N ILE A 56 4.73 -2.93 7.19
CA ILE A 56 4.08 -3.19 5.91
C ILE A 56 4.46 -2.05 4.97
N TYR A 57 5.13 -2.38 3.88
CA TYR A 57 5.42 -1.44 2.81
C TYR A 57 4.54 -1.72 1.60
N THR A 58 3.69 -0.76 1.24
CA THR A 58 2.83 -0.85 0.04
C THR A 58 3.34 0.12 -1.03
N THR A 59 3.84 -0.39 -2.15
CA THR A 59 4.23 0.49 -3.27
C THR A 59 3.00 0.96 -4.05
N ARG A 60 3.07 2.19 -4.56
CA ARG A 60 2.09 2.69 -5.54
C ARG A 60 2.28 2.06 -6.92
N GLY A 61 3.46 1.51 -7.20
CA GLY A 61 3.85 0.93 -8.48
C GLY A 61 3.79 1.91 -9.66
N VAL A 62 4.12 1.41 -10.85
CA VAL A 62 4.08 2.18 -12.10
C VAL A 62 2.80 1.94 -12.92
N GLY A 63 2.11 0.81 -12.71
CA GLY A 63 0.91 0.44 -13.47
C GLY A 63 -0.30 1.32 -13.15
N SER A 64 -1.20 1.49 -14.11
CA SER A 64 -2.50 2.17 -13.94
C SER A 64 -3.59 1.35 -14.63
N LEU A 65 -4.68 1.10 -13.92
CA LEU A 65 -5.83 0.34 -14.43
C LEU A 65 -6.65 1.13 -15.45
N TYR A 66 -6.74 2.46 -15.24
CA TYR A 66 -7.62 3.34 -16.04
C TYR A 66 -6.86 4.38 -16.86
N GLY A 67 -5.52 4.31 -16.88
CA GLY A 67 -4.66 5.32 -17.51
C GLY A 67 -4.66 6.69 -16.80
N LEU A 68 -5.30 6.80 -15.64
CA LEU A 68 -5.42 8.04 -14.88
C LEU A 68 -4.80 7.90 -13.48
N ARG A 69 -4.01 8.90 -13.11
CA ARG A 69 -3.46 9.08 -11.76
C ARG A 69 -3.57 10.55 -11.35
N LEU A 70 -4.33 10.84 -10.30
CA LEU A 70 -4.53 12.19 -9.77
C LEU A 70 -4.05 12.24 -8.32
N ASN A 71 -3.11 13.14 -8.03
CA ASN A 71 -2.39 13.23 -6.74
C ASN A 71 -1.75 11.89 -6.29
N CYS A 72 -1.51 10.97 -7.23
CA CYS A 72 -0.95 9.65 -6.97
C CYS A 72 0.16 9.31 -7.99
N ARG A 73 1.33 9.94 -7.83
CA ARG A 73 2.47 9.74 -8.73
C ARG A 73 2.90 8.25 -8.75
N PRO A 74 3.28 7.70 -9.92
CA PRO A 74 3.85 6.36 -10.02
C PRO A 74 5.17 6.28 -9.26
N GLU A 75 5.54 5.07 -8.86
CA GLU A 75 6.64 4.84 -7.92
C GLU A 75 7.42 3.57 -8.25
N VAL A 76 8.74 3.65 -8.12
CA VAL A 76 9.67 2.52 -8.03
C VAL A 76 10.52 2.77 -6.78
N THR A 77 10.61 1.77 -5.91
CA THR A 77 11.21 1.93 -4.58
C THR A 77 12.41 1.02 -4.40
N MET A 78 13.49 1.58 -3.85
CA MET A 78 14.59 0.83 -3.27
C MET A 78 14.39 0.77 -1.76
N LEU A 79 14.35 -0.44 -1.19
CA LEU A 79 14.30 -0.65 0.26
C LEU A 79 15.65 -1.15 0.73
N GLU A 80 16.22 -0.47 1.71
CA GLU A 80 17.39 -0.93 2.44
C GLU A 80 16.92 -1.49 3.79
N LEU A 81 17.36 -2.70 4.11
CA LEU A 81 17.04 -3.37 5.37
C LEU A 81 18.28 -3.30 6.24
N VAL A 82 18.13 -2.80 7.47
CA VAL A 82 19.21 -2.61 8.44
C VAL A 82 19.05 -3.53 9.63
#